data_AF-U4V717-F1
#
_entry.id   AF-U4V717-F1
#
_cell.length_a   1.000
_cell.length_b   1.000
_cell.length_c   1.000
_cell.angle_alpha   90.00
_cell.angle_beta   90.00
_cell.angle_gamma   90.00
#
_symmetry.space_group_name_H-M   'P 1'
#
loop_
_entity.id
_entity.type
_entity.pdbx_description
1 polymer ?
#
loop_
_entity_poly.entity_id
_entity_poly.type
_entity_poly.pdbx_seq_one_letter_code
_entity_poly.pdbx_strand_id
1 'polypeptide(L)'
;MDNIWSGIRCFWQEDERPTEAALKHAASLITATRAAGFPPEAASRGYWPTVRLLWKDGKIEVEVHDDHYELYFFSGSARDGNFSIMDYPGTAPDVLEALASEIQKRHSILDL
;
A
#
# COMPACT_ATOMS: atom_id res chain seq x y z
N MET A 1 12.33 -0.69 19.42
CA MET A 1 11.27 -0.96 18.44
C MET A 1 11.75 -0.39 17.13
N ASP A 2 11.92 -1.23 16.12
CA ASP A 2 12.26 -0.73 14.78
C ASP A 2 11.14 0.18 14.31
N ASN A 3 11.50 1.37 13.83
CA ASN A 3 10.54 2.26 13.20
C ASN A 3 9.98 1.52 11.97
N ILE A 4 8.69 1.17 11.99
CA ILE A 4 8.05 0.41 10.89
C ILE A 4 8.16 1.14 9.55
N TRP A 5 8.28 2.48 9.59
CA TRP A 5 8.47 3.34 8.44
C TRP A 5 9.94 3.49 8.00
N SER A 6 10.89 2.89 8.71
CA SER A 6 12.31 2.94 8.34
C SER A 6 12.53 2.38 6.94
N GLY A 7 13.25 3.13 6.10
CA GLY A 7 13.48 2.78 4.69
C GLY A 7 12.32 3.09 3.74
N ILE A 8 11.20 3.61 4.24
CA ILE A 8 10.03 4.03 3.44
C ILE A 8 10.07 5.55 3.33
N ARG A 9 10.01 6.09 2.11
CA ARG A 9 9.94 7.55 1.90
C ARG A 9 8.53 8.04 2.20
N CYS A 10 8.34 8.81 3.27
CA CYS A 10 7.02 9.35 3.64
C CYS A 10 6.81 10.77 3.12
N PHE A 11 5.69 10.98 2.42
CA PHE A 11 5.30 12.25 1.81
C PHE A 11 3.94 12.71 2.36
N TRP A 12 3.94 13.30 3.55
CA TRP A 12 2.82 14.07 4.10
C TRP A 12 3.33 15.02 5.18
N GLN A 13 2.63 16.15 5.36
CA GLN A 13 2.89 17.08 6.46
C GLN A 13 2.00 16.73 7.67
N GLU A 14 2.32 17.29 8.84
CA GLU A 14 1.60 17.02 10.09
C GLU A 14 0.12 17.41 10.01
N ASP A 15 -0.18 18.56 9.38
CA ASP A 15 -1.55 19.07 9.18
C ASP A 15 -2.35 18.29 8.13
N GLU A 16 -1.68 17.44 7.35
CA GLU A 16 -2.27 16.61 6.29
C GLU A 16 -2.07 15.12 6.58
N ARG A 17 -1.87 14.75 7.84
CA ARG A 17 -1.61 13.36 8.22
C ARG A 17 -2.84 12.46 7.97
N PRO A 18 -2.61 11.20 7.56
CA PRO A 18 -3.65 10.18 7.53
C PRO A 18 -4.28 9.96 8.92
N THR A 19 -5.46 9.34 8.98
CA THR A 19 -6.06 8.97 10.27
C THR A 19 -5.16 7.98 11.03
N GLU A 20 -5.30 7.95 12.36
CA GLU A 20 -4.58 6.97 13.18
C GLU A 20 -5.00 5.52 12.88
N ALA A 21 -6.25 5.30 12.46
CA ALA A 21 -6.73 4.00 12.04
C ALA A 21 -6.04 3.52 10.75
N ALA A 22 -6.02 4.37 9.72
CA ALA A 22 -5.31 4.10 8.47
C ALA A 22 -3.80 3.87 8.70
N LEU A 23 -3.16 4.65 9.58
CA LEU A 23 -1.75 4.46 9.95
C LEU A 23 -1.50 3.12 10.63
N LYS A 24 -2.39 2.70 11.54
CA LYS A 24 -2.30 1.39 12.21
C LYS A 24 -2.47 0.23 11.21
N HIS A 25 -3.43 0.34 10.30
CA HIS A 25 -3.65 -0.66 9.25
C HIS A 25 -2.48 -0.72 8.27
N ALA A 26 -1.94 0.43 7.87
CA ALA A 26 -0.76 0.51 7.02
C ALA A 26 0.46 -0.12 7.70
N ALA A 27 0.66 0.11 9.00
CA ALA A 27 1.74 -0.51 9.75
C ALA A 27 1.65 -2.05 9.76
N SER A 28 0.44 -2.61 9.88
CA SER A 28 0.22 -4.06 9.79
C SER A 28 0.58 -4.61 8.42
N LEU A 29 0.16 -3.92 7.34
CA LEU A 29 0.51 -4.32 5.97
C LEU A 29 2.01 -4.18 5.67
N ILE A 30 2.66 -3.12 6.15
CA ILE A 30 4.12 -2.96 6.03
C ILE A 30 4.83 -4.09 6.74
N THR A 31 4.36 -4.49 7.93
CA THR A 31 4.96 -5.60 8.67
C THR A 31 4.87 -6.90 7.88
N ALA A 32 3.71 -7.20 7.31
CA ALA A 32 3.49 -8.41 6.51
C ALA A 32 4.36 -8.43 5.24
N THR A 33 4.34 -7.35 4.45
CA THR A 33 5.10 -7.24 3.20
C THR A 33 6.62 -7.19 3.43
N ARG A 34 7.07 -6.58 4.53
CA ARG A 34 8.47 -6.60 4.96
C ARG A 34 8.92 -8.01 5.36
N ALA A 35 8.12 -8.74 6.13
CA ALA A 35 8.42 -10.12 6.50
C ALA A 35 8.54 -11.03 5.27
N ALA A 36 7.80 -10.71 4.20
CA ALA A 36 7.85 -11.40 2.92
C ALA A 36 8.95 -10.88 1.96
N GLY A 37 9.73 -9.87 2.37
CA GLY A 37 10.91 -9.38 1.62
C GLY A 37 10.63 -8.29 0.58
N PHE A 38 9.44 -7.68 0.59
CA PHE A 38 9.05 -6.62 -0.34
C PHE A 38 8.34 -5.44 0.36
N PRO A 39 9.00 -4.72 1.28
CA PRO A 39 8.40 -3.52 1.87
C PRO A 39 8.08 -2.46 0.80
N PRO A 40 7.11 -1.56 1.04
CA PRO A 40 6.86 -0.45 0.13
C PRO A 40 8.07 0.50 0.06
N GLU A 41 8.22 1.18 -1.08
CA GLU A 41 9.30 2.13 -1.35
C GLU A 41 8.98 3.53 -0.82
N ALA A 42 7.69 3.85 -0.78
CA ALA A 42 7.18 5.14 -0.39
C ALA A 42 5.78 5.01 0.22
N ALA A 43 5.42 6.03 0.99
CA ALA A 43 4.10 6.24 1.50
C ALA A 43 3.72 7.71 1.29
N SER A 44 2.48 7.98 0.94
CA SER A 44 1.92 9.34 0.85
C SER A 44 0.53 9.40 1.49
N ARG A 45 -0.01 10.59 1.70
CA ARG A 45 -1.42 10.76 2.03
C ARG A 45 -2.26 10.65 0.75
N GLY A 46 -3.42 10.00 0.82
CA GLY A 46 -4.41 10.07 -0.25
C GLY A 46 -5.21 11.36 -0.27
N TYR A 47 -6.19 11.43 -1.18
CA TYR A 47 -7.13 12.55 -1.24
C TYR A 47 -8.00 12.59 0.02
N TRP A 48 -8.49 11.43 0.43
CA TRP A 48 -9.03 11.17 1.77
C TRP A 48 -7.88 11.08 2.79
N PRO A 49 -8.16 11.12 4.11
CA PRO A 49 -7.10 10.96 5.13
C PRO A 49 -6.61 9.50 5.24
N THR A 50 -6.35 8.86 4.09
CA THR A 50 -5.86 7.50 3.87
C THR A 50 -4.34 7.48 3.76
N VAL A 51 -3.74 6.30 3.94
CA VAL A 51 -2.32 6.06 3.63
C VAL A 51 -2.21 5.41 2.27
N ARG A 52 -1.44 5.99 1.35
CA ARG A 52 -1.09 5.36 0.07
C ARG A 52 0.30 4.76 0.16
N LEU A 53 0.41 3.43 0.10
CA LEU A 53 1.67 2.70 0.06
C LEU A 53 2.02 2.38 -1.40
N LEU A 54 3.30 2.55 -1.77
CA LEU A 54 3.75 2.48 -3.16
C LEU A 54 4.87 1.46 -3.33
N TRP A 55 4.78 0.67 -4.40
CA TRP A 55 5.83 -0.25 -4.87
C TRP A 55 6.09 -0.06 -6.37
N LYS A 56 7.28 -0.45 -6.83
CA LYS A 56 7.68 -0.46 -8.24
C LYS A 56 7.48 0.89 -8.91
N ASP A 57 8.02 1.94 -8.31
CA ASP A 57 7.88 3.32 -8.80
C ASP A 57 6.40 3.76 -8.95
N GLY A 58 5.54 3.27 -8.06
CA GLY A 58 4.11 3.61 -8.01
C GLY A 58 3.23 2.82 -8.99
N LYS A 59 3.74 1.75 -9.62
CA LYS A 59 2.92 0.87 -10.48
C LYS A 59 2.00 -0.05 -9.68
N ILE A 60 2.33 -0.29 -8.41
CA ILE A 60 1.47 -0.96 -7.46
C ILE A 60 1.25 0.00 -6.30
N GLU A 61 -0.01 0.22 -5.96
CA GLU A 61 -0.39 1.10 -4.88
C GLU A 61 -1.46 0.46 -4.03
N VAL A 62 -1.36 0.63 -2.72
CA VAL A 62 -2.44 0.31 -1.80
C VAL A 62 -2.89 1.58 -1.11
N GLU A 63 -4.14 1.97 -1.33
CA GLU A 63 -4.79 2.97 -0.49
C GLU A 63 -5.40 2.28 0.73
N VAL A 64 -4.97 2.72 1.91
CA VAL A 64 -5.35 2.15 3.20
C VAL A 64 -6.35 3.07 3.86
N HIS A 65 -7.56 2.55 4.04
CA HIS A 65 -8.66 3.23 4.71
C HIS A 65 -8.80 2.74 6.16
N ASP A 66 -9.72 3.37 6.88
CA ASP A 66 -10.03 3.02 8.26
C ASP A 66 -10.64 1.61 8.39
N ASP A 67 -11.23 1.08 7.33
CA ASP A 67 -12.01 -0.16 7.35
C ASP A 67 -11.74 -1.11 6.17
N HIS A 68 -11.01 -0.69 5.14
CA HIS A 68 -10.66 -1.52 3.98
C HIS A 68 -9.34 -1.08 3.33
N TYR A 69 -8.93 -1.86 2.33
CA TYR A 69 -7.80 -1.56 1.46
C TYR A 69 -8.26 -1.57 0.01
N GLU A 70 -7.73 -0.66 -0.78
CA GLU A 70 -7.90 -0.64 -2.23
C GLU A 70 -6.53 -0.90 -2.88
N LEU A 71 -6.41 -1.97 -3.67
CA LEU A 71 -5.19 -2.30 -4.41
C LEU A 71 -5.31 -1.83 -5.86
N TYR A 72 -4.47 -0.88 -6.21
CA TYR A 72 -4.32 -0.32 -7.55
C TYR A 72 -3.13 -0.96 -8.27
N PHE A 73 -3.35 -1.38 -9.51
CA PHE A 73 -2.30 -1.83 -10.41
C PHE A 73 -2.34 -1.05 -11.72
N PHE A 74 -1.25 -0.35 -12.03
CA PHE A 74 -1.10 0.46 -13.23
C PHE A 74 -0.31 -0.34 -14.27
N SER A 75 -1.00 -0.84 -15.29
CA SER A 75 -0.45 -1.76 -16.30
C SER A 75 0.30 -1.06 -17.45
N GLY A 76 0.37 0.27 -17.44
CA GLY A 76 1.01 1.08 -18.48
C GLY A 76 1.92 2.17 -17.93
N SER A 77 2.33 3.09 -18.80
CA SER A 77 2.92 4.35 -18.31
C SER A 77 1.82 5.11 -17.56
N ALA A 78 2.17 5.87 -16.50
CA ALA A 78 1.20 6.66 -15.74
C ALA A 78 0.33 7.63 -16.60
N ARG A 79 0.69 7.82 -17.88
CA ARG A 79 -0.04 8.62 -18.87
C ARG A 79 -1.22 7.92 -19.53
N ASP A 80 -1.29 6.59 -19.51
CA ASP A 80 -2.30 5.84 -20.26
C ASP A 80 -3.61 5.63 -19.49
N GLY A 81 -3.65 6.01 -18.20
CA GLY A 81 -4.87 5.99 -17.36
C GLY A 81 -5.46 4.62 -17.08
N ASN A 82 -4.86 3.54 -17.59
CA ASN A 82 -5.33 2.18 -17.39
C ASN A 82 -4.84 1.63 -16.05
N PHE A 83 -5.78 1.36 -15.15
CA PHE A 83 -5.54 0.69 -13.88
C PHE A 83 -6.64 -0.32 -13.57
N SER A 84 -6.31 -1.31 -12.75
CA SER A 84 -7.31 -2.16 -12.08
C SER A 84 -7.35 -1.86 -10.59
N ILE A 85 -8.54 -1.87 -10.00
CA ILE A 85 -8.76 -1.76 -8.56
C ILE A 85 -9.28 -3.10 -8.03
N MET A 86 -8.83 -3.50 -6.85
CA MET A 86 -9.39 -4.60 -6.07
C MET A 86 -9.60 -4.15 -4.62
N ASP A 87 -10.80 -4.36 -4.09
CA ASP A 87 -11.19 -3.99 -2.73
C ASP A 87 -11.04 -5.16 -1.75
N TYR A 88 -10.49 -4.88 -0.58
CA TYR A 88 -10.23 -5.86 0.48
C TYR A 88 -10.80 -5.37 1.81
N PRO A 89 -11.84 -6.05 2.37
CA PRO A 89 -12.41 -5.67 3.66
C PRO A 89 -11.39 -5.85 4.80
N GLY A 90 -11.15 -4.81 5.59
CA GLY A 90 -10.17 -4.85 6.70
C GLY A 90 -10.57 -5.79 7.85
N THR A 91 -11.82 -6.22 7.89
CA THR A 91 -12.36 -7.18 8.87
C THR A 91 -12.18 -8.64 8.47
N ALA A 92 -11.77 -8.92 7.23
CA ALA A 92 -11.55 -10.30 6.79
C ALA A 92 -10.31 -10.89 7.51
N PRO A 93 -10.40 -12.13 8.02
CA PRO A 93 -9.38 -12.70 8.89
C PRO A 93 -8.02 -12.92 8.21
N ASP A 94 -8.02 -13.07 6.89
CA ASP A 94 -6.87 -13.35 6.03
C ASP A 94 -6.50 -12.17 5.12
N VAL A 95 -7.07 -10.99 5.36
CA VAL A 95 -6.95 -9.83 4.45
C VAL A 95 -5.49 -9.47 4.14
N LEU A 96 -4.61 -9.48 5.15
CA LEU A 96 -3.20 -9.11 4.98
C LEU A 96 -2.44 -10.14 4.16
N GLU A 97 -2.76 -11.44 4.32
CA GLU A 97 -2.13 -12.52 3.54
C GLU A 97 -2.59 -12.45 2.07
N ALA A 98 -3.90 -12.31 1.85
CA ALA A 98 -4.48 -12.18 0.52
C ALA A 98 -3.92 -10.96 -0.22
N LEU A 99 -3.82 -9.81 0.46
CA LEU A 99 -3.29 -8.58 -0.11
C LEU A 99 -1.78 -8.69 -0.40
N ALA A 100 -0.99 -9.21 0.54
CA ALA A 100 0.45 -9.41 0.32
C ALA A 100 0.73 -10.38 -0.83
N SER A 101 -0.05 -11.45 -0.95
CA SER A 101 0.05 -12.42 -2.06
C SER A 101 -0.25 -11.78 -3.41
N GLU A 102 -1.30 -10.97 -3.51
CA GLU A 102 -1.63 -10.30 -4.76
C GLU A 102 -0.58 -9.23 -5.13
N ILE A 103 -0.07 -8.45 -4.17
CA ILE A 103 1.05 -7.52 -4.40
C ILE A 103 2.27 -8.28 -4.94
N GLN A 104 2.64 -9.41 -4.32
CA GLN A 104 3.78 -10.23 -4.75
C GLN A 104 3.60 -10.76 -6.18
N LYS A 105 2.39 -11.21 -6.53
CA LYS A 105 2.07 -11.65 -7.89
C LYS A 105 2.25 -10.51 -8.90
N ARG A 106 1.80 -9.29 -8.57
CA ARG A 106 1.99 -8.11 -9.45
C ARG A 106 3.45 -7.69 -9.55
N HIS A 107 4.21 -7.79 -8.45
CA HIS A 107 5.67 -7.61 -8.45
C HIS A 107 6.34 -8.49 -9.51
N SER A 108 6.04 -9.79 -9.50
CA SER A 108 6.61 -10.75 -10.44
C SER A 108 6.24 -10.49 -11.90
N ILE A 109 5.06 -9.93 -12.17
CA ILE A 109 4.64 -9.56 -13.54
C ILE A 109 5.47 -8.37 -14.06
N LEU A 110 5.84 -7.43 -13.19
CA LEU A 110 6.59 -6.23 -13.56
C LEU A 110 8.11 -6.45 -13.69
N ASP A 111 8.62 -7.56 -13.15
CA ASP A 111 10.03 -7.96 -13.26
C ASP A 111 10.33 -8.84 -14.49
N LEU A 112 9.31 -9.17 -15.29
CA LEU A 112 9.40 -9.90 -16.57
C LEU A 112 9.52 -8.92 -17.75
#